data_AF-A0A7S1CGD5-F1
#
_entry.id   AF-A0A7S1CGD5-F1
#
_cell.length_a   1.000
_cell.length_b   1.000
_cell.length_c   1.000
_cell.angle_alpha   90.00
_cell.angle_beta   90.00
_cell.angle_gamma   90.00
#
_symmetry.space_group_name_H-M   'P 1'
#
loop_
_entity.id
_entity.type
_entity.pdbx_description
1 polymer ?
#
loop_
_entity_poly.entity_id
_entity_poly.type
_entity_poly.pdbx_seq_one_letter_code
_entity_poly.pdbx_strand_id
1 'polypeptide(L)'
;SSSYTKMERSGSSITEGIGQGRVTDNLDGTEMDGAVLIPDEDTIRMVYRLLRDEGVFVGASTALNVVAAVDVARDLGPGHTVVTMLCDGGYRYQSRLFSASWLESKGLLEHVPEDCR
;
A
#
# COMPACT_ATOMS: atom_id res chain seq x y z
N SER A 1 -19.44 4.96 -13.76
CA SER A 1 -19.76 3.88 -12.80
C SER A 1 -18.72 2.80 -13.01
N SER A 2 -17.65 2.82 -12.20
CA SER A 2 -16.60 1.80 -12.25
C SER A 2 -17.03 0.67 -11.31
N SER A 3 -17.25 -0.52 -11.86
CA SER A 3 -17.74 -1.68 -11.11
C SER A 3 -16.58 -2.31 -10.32
N TYR A 4 -16.55 -2.13 -9.01
CA TYR A 4 -15.59 -2.80 -8.13
C TYR A 4 -16.02 -4.25 -7.92
N THR A 5 -15.43 -5.18 -8.67
CA THR A 5 -15.68 -6.62 -8.54
C THR A 5 -14.88 -7.22 -7.39
N LYS A 6 -15.48 -8.18 -6.67
CA LYS A 6 -14.83 -9.01 -5.64
C LYS A 6 -13.55 -9.65 -6.21
N MET A 7 -12.38 -9.30 -5.66
CA MET A 7 -11.09 -9.85 -6.08
C MET A 7 -10.67 -11.01 -5.18
N GLU A 8 -10.36 -12.16 -5.78
CA GLU A 8 -9.76 -13.30 -5.10
C GLU A 8 -8.23 -13.15 -5.08
N ARG A 9 -7.60 -13.41 -3.94
CA ARG A 9 -6.14 -13.34 -3.80
C ARG A 9 -5.49 -14.59 -4.37
N SER A 10 -4.43 -14.40 -5.17
CA SER A 10 -3.48 -15.45 -5.52
C SER A 10 -2.05 -14.95 -5.23
N GLY A 11 -1.27 -15.70 -4.45
CA GLY A 11 0.13 -15.38 -4.11
C GLY A 11 0.39 -14.98 -2.65
N SER A 12 1.67 -14.83 -2.30
CA SER A 12 2.15 -14.31 -1.01
C SER A 12 2.47 -12.81 -1.13
N SER A 13 1.75 -11.94 -0.41
CA SER A 13 2.03 -10.49 -0.37
C SER A 13 2.92 -10.13 0.82
N ILE A 14 3.72 -9.08 0.69
CA ILE A 14 4.49 -8.49 1.79
C ILE A 14 3.62 -7.79 2.84
N THR A 15 2.37 -7.48 2.51
CA THR A 15 1.38 -6.90 3.44
C THR A 15 0.54 -7.99 4.09
N GLU A 16 1.11 -8.64 5.11
CA GLU A 16 0.38 -9.63 5.90
C GLU A 16 -0.77 -8.95 6.67
N GLY A 17 -2.01 -9.44 6.49
CA GLY A 17 -3.18 -9.05 7.29
C GLY A 17 -4.11 -7.99 6.69
N ILE A 18 -3.72 -7.25 5.65
CA ILE A 18 -4.61 -6.33 4.91
C ILE A 18 -5.33 -7.10 3.81
N GLY A 19 -6.58 -6.77 3.45
CA GLY A 19 -7.27 -7.37 2.30
C GLY A 19 -7.70 -8.84 2.51
N GLN A 20 -8.29 -9.16 3.66
CA GLN A 20 -8.92 -10.46 3.88
C GLN A 20 -10.02 -10.70 2.83
N GLY A 21 -10.01 -11.85 2.15
CA GLY A 21 -11.05 -12.21 1.15
C GLY A 21 -12.44 -12.52 1.74
N ARG A 22 -12.63 -12.23 3.03
CA ARG A 22 -13.86 -12.44 3.79
C ARG A 22 -14.19 -11.18 4.57
N VAL A 23 -15.45 -10.74 4.50
CA VAL A 23 -16.00 -9.70 5.37
C VAL A 23 -16.05 -10.25 6.79
N THR A 24 -15.36 -9.59 7.71
CA THR A 24 -15.39 -9.92 9.14
C THR A 24 -16.56 -9.21 9.80
N ASP A 25 -17.07 -9.73 10.92
CA ASP A 25 -18.28 -9.20 11.59
C ASP A 25 -18.15 -7.72 11.98
N ASN A 26 -16.92 -7.24 12.24
CA ASN A 26 -16.64 -5.82 12.51
C ASN A 26 -16.71 -4.91 11.28
N LEU A 27 -16.89 -5.46 10.08
CA LEU A 27 -17.14 -4.75 8.83
C LEU A 27 -18.58 -4.96 8.33
N ASP A 28 -19.39 -5.75 9.04
CA ASP A 28 -20.79 -5.95 8.70
C ASP A 28 -21.58 -4.64 8.78
N GLY A 29 -22.39 -4.37 7.76
CA GLY A 29 -23.14 -3.12 7.62
C GLY A 29 -22.30 -1.88 7.28
N THR A 30 -20.99 -2.01 7.02
CA THR A 30 -20.18 -0.88 6.53
C THR A 30 -20.46 -0.66 5.04
N GLU A 31 -20.87 0.55 4.66
CA GLU A 31 -21.00 0.92 3.26
C GLU A 31 -19.60 1.15 2.67
N MET A 32 -19.20 0.29 1.74
CA MET A 32 -17.96 0.40 0.98
C MET A 32 -18.31 0.54 -0.50
N ASP A 33 -17.91 1.65 -1.11
CA ASP A 33 -18.19 1.91 -2.53
C ASP A 33 -17.31 1.07 -3.48
N GLY A 34 -16.18 0.57 -2.98
CA GLY A 34 -15.22 -0.16 -3.81
C GLY A 34 -14.02 -0.73 -3.06
N ALA A 35 -13.12 -1.33 -3.83
CA ALA A 35 -11.85 -1.88 -3.37
C ALA A 35 -10.74 -1.65 -4.40
N VAL A 36 -9.53 -1.40 -3.93
CA VAL A 36 -8.34 -1.22 -4.78
C VAL A 36 -7.34 -2.33 -4.47
N LEU A 37 -6.79 -2.95 -5.51
CA LEU A 37 -5.69 -3.90 -5.39
C LEU A 37 -4.40 -3.20 -5.80
N ILE A 38 -3.45 -3.10 -4.88
CA ILE A 38 -2.15 -2.50 -5.11
C ILE A 38 -1.09 -3.60 -5.15
N PRO A 39 -0.28 -3.68 -6.22
CA PRO A 39 0.86 -4.60 -6.28
C PRO A 39 1.93 -4.29 -5.23
N ASP A 40 2.69 -5.31 -4.83
CA ASP A 40 3.75 -5.15 -3.83
C ASP A 40 4.86 -4.19 -4.34
N GLU A 41 5.11 -4.17 -5.65
CA GLU A 41 6.11 -3.31 -6.28
C GLU A 41 5.77 -1.82 -6.12
N ASP A 42 4.50 -1.47 -6.32
CA ASP A 42 4.00 -0.10 -6.16
C ASP A 42 4.03 0.33 -4.69
N THR A 43 3.75 -0.62 -3.79
CA THR A 43 3.88 -0.40 -2.35
C THR A 43 5.33 -0.07 -1.98
N ILE A 44 6.32 -0.84 -2.47
CA ILE A 44 7.75 -0.57 -2.22
C ILE A 44 8.15 0.80 -2.77
N ARG A 45 7.81 1.11 -4.02
CA ARG A 45 8.10 2.45 -4.61
C ARG A 45 7.54 3.57 -3.72
N MET A 46 6.32 3.41 -3.24
CA MET A 46 5.67 4.42 -2.40
C MET A 46 6.29 4.53 -1.00
N VAL A 47 6.69 3.42 -0.36
CA VAL A 47 7.41 3.44 0.93
C VAL A 47 8.64 4.34 0.83
N TYR A 48 9.49 4.11 -0.19
CA TYR A 48 10.73 4.88 -0.36
C TYR A 48 10.46 6.31 -0.81
N ARG A 49 9.46 6.54 -1.65
CA ARG A 49 9.06 7.89 -2.06
C ARG A 49 8.60 8.72 -0.86
N LEU A 50 7.75 8.17 0.01
CA LEU A 50 7.28 8.86 1.22
C LEU A 50 8.44 9.20 2.16
N LEU A 51 9.39 8.28 2.33
CA LEU A 51 10.57 8.53 3.15
C LEU A 51 11.47 9.62 2.55
N ARG A 52 11.77 9.52 1.26
CA ARG A 52 12.75 10.38 0.57
C ARG A 52 12.21 11.78 0.28
N ASP A 53 11.01 11.86 -0.29
CA ASP A 53 10.46 13.11 -0.82
C ASP A 53 9.69 13.89 0.25
N GLU A 54 9.04 13.18 1.18
CA GLU A 54 8.14 13.79 2.17
C GLU A 54 8.67 13.67 3.62
N GLY A 55 9.76 12.93 3.85
CA GLY A 55 10.29 12.67 5.19
C GLY A 55 9.39 11.79 6.07
N VAL A 56 8.44 11.07 5.47
CA VAL A 56 7.42 10.27 6.17
C VAL A 56 7.88 8.82 6.30
N PHE A 57 8.33 8.44 7.50
CA PHE A 57 8.88 7.11 7.77
C PHE A 57 7.80 6.12 8.23
N VAL A 58 7.26 5.32 7.31
CA VAL A 58 6.05 4.48 7.52
C VAL A 58 6.20 3.05 7.01
N GLY A 59 5.27 2.18 7.43
CA GLY A 59 5.18 0.79 6.96
C GLY A 59 4.46 0.63 5.60
N ALA A 60 4.47 -0.61 5.10
CA ALA A 60 3.90 -0.97 3.80
C ALA A 60 2.38 -0.72 3.72
N SER A 61 1.64 -0.97 4.79
CA SER A 61 0.20 -0.71 4.89
C SER A 61 -0.15 0.75 4.60
N THR A 62 0.62 1.66 5.19
CA THR A 62 0.47 3.10 4.95
C THR A 62 0.79 3.44 3.50
N ALA A 63 1.90 2.93 2.97
CA ALA A 63 2.29 3.21 1.60
C ALA A 63 1.23 2.72 0.61
N LEU A 64 0.71 1.51 0.79
CA LEU A 64 -0.40 0.95 0.01
C LEU A 64 -1.64 1.85 0.04
N ASN A 65 -2.02 2.31 1.24
CA ASN A 65 -3.11 3.27 1.44
C ASN A 65 -2.90 4.59 0.68
N VAL A 66 -1.66 5.06 0.60
CA VAL A 66 -1.31 6.27 -0.16
C VAL A 66 -1.37 6.02 -1.66
N VAL A 67 -0.91 4.86 -2.17
CA VAL A 67 -1.07 4.51 -3.59
C VAL A 67 -2.56 4.52 -3.97
N ALA A 68 -3.40 3.83 -3.19
CA ALA A 68 -4.84 3.79 -3.43
C ALA A 68 -5.47 5.19 -3.39
N ALA A 69 -5.08 6.04 -2.43
CA ALA A 69 -5.57 7.41 -2.35
C ALA A 69 -5.16 8.27 -3.55
N VAL A 70 -3.94 8.09 -4.06
CA VAL A 70 -3.46 8.77 -5.27
C VAL A 70 -4.27 8.34 -6.50
N ASP A 71 -4.57 7.05 -6.64
CA ASP A 71 -5.37 6.54 -7.76
C ASP A 71 -6.82 7.04 -7.69
N VAL A 72 -7.44 7.01 -6.50
CA VAL A 72 -8.77 7.61 -6.28
C VAL A 72 -8.77 9.10 -6.58
N ALA A 73 -7.74 9.84 -6.16
CA ALA A 73 -7.63 11.27 -6.44
C ALA A 73 -7.50 11.57 -7.94
N ARG A 74 -6.80 10.72 -8.70
CA ARG A 74 -6.69 10.82 -10.16
C ARG A 74 -8.05 10.60 -10.83
N ASP A 75 -8.80 9.60 -10.37
CA ASP A 75 -10.13 9.27 -10.89
C ASP A 75 -11.17 10.37 -10.60
N LEU A 76 -11.14 10.97 -9.41
CA LEU A 76 -12.04 12.06 -9.03
C LEU A 76 -11.70 13.38 -9.74
N GLY A 77 -10.43 13.61 -10.07
CA GLY A 77 -9.96 14.82 -10.71
C GLY A 77 -9.92 16.05 -9.78
N PRO A 78 -9.55 17.22 -10.32
CA PRO A 78 -9.27 18.43 -9.53
C PRO A 78 -10.50 18.93 -8.77
N GLY A 79 -10.27 19.54 -7.60
CA GLY A 79 -11.33 20.09 -6.74
C GLY A 79 -11.82 19.13 -5.65
N HIS A 80 -11.35 17.88 -5.64
CA HIS A 80 -11.65 16.90 -4.59
C HIS A 80 -10.50 16.77 -3.59
N THR A 81 -10.86 16.40 -2.35
CA THR A 81 -9.92 16.08 -1.29
C THR A 81 -10.07 14.60 -0.94
N VAL A 82 -8.98 13.83 -1.07
CA VAL A 82 -8.93 12.43 -0.65
C VAL A 82 -8.12 12.33 0.63
N VAL A 83 -8.65 11.60 1.61
CA VAL A 83 -8.01 11.37 2.91
C VAL A 83 -7.71 9.88 3.06
N THR A 84 -6.55 9.55 3.62
CA THR A 84 -6.15 8.17 3.91
C THR A 84 -5.46 8.08 5.27
N MET A 85 -5.39 6.86 5.82
CA MET A 85 -4.80 6.61 7.14
C MET A 85 -3.36 6.12 7.06
N LEU A 86 -2.50 6.68 7.91
CA LEU A 86 -1.16 6.14 8.16
C LEU A 86 -1.23 5.21 9.37
N CYS A 87 -0.96 3.92 9.17
CA CYS A 87 -1.21 2.88 10.16
C CYS A 87 -0.08 2.80 11.21
N ASP A 88 1.18 2.79 10.76
CA ASP A 88 2.34 2.67 11.63
C ASP A 88 3.64 3.21 11.01
N GLY A 89 4.64 3.37 11.88
CA GLY A 89 5.97 3.89 11.53
C GLY A 89 6.93 2.83 11.00
N GLY A 90 7.83 3.24 10.11
CA GLY A 90 8.78 2.37 9.41
C GLY A 90 9.79 1.65 10.32
N TYR A 91 9.99 2.14 11.56
CA TYR A 91 10.92 1.55 12.54
C TYR A 91 10.61 0.08 12.85
N ARG A 92 9.35 -0.34 12.71
CA ARG A 92 8.92 -1.74 12.91
C ARG A 92 9.36 -2.69 11.80
N TYR A 93 9.85 -2.14 10.69
CA TYR A 93 10.11 -2.86 9.45
C TYR A 93 11.56 -2.75 8.97
N GLN A 94 12.47 -2.30 9.84
CA GLN A 94 13.89 -2.12 9.49
C GLN A 94 14.53 -3.41 8.94
N SER A 95 14.26 -4.56 9.55
CA SER A 95 14.75 -5.87 9.08
C SER A 95 14.00 -6.43 7.87
N ARG A 96 13.03 -5.70 7.33
CA ARG A 96 12.20 -6.09 6.19
C ARG A 96 12.23 -5.03 5.09
N LEU A 97 11.27 -4.10 5.10
CA LEU A 97 11.07 -3.07 4.06
C LEU A 97 12.30 -2.20 3.81
N PHE A 98 13.19 -2.08 4.79
CA PHE A 98 14.43 -1.28 4.73
C PHE A 98 15.68 -2.16 4.79
N SER A 99 15.56 -3.45 4.48
CA SER A 99 16.66 -4.41 4.39
C SER A 99 16.83 -4.86 2.94
N ALA A 100 17.97 -4.51 2.33
CA ALA A 100 18.27 -4.89 0.95
C ALA A 100 18.21 -6.42 0.74
N SER A 101 18.82 -7.19 1.65
CA SER A 101 18.80 -8.66 1.57
C SER A 101 17.39 -9.26 1.68
N TRP A 102 16.52 -8.67 2.50
CA TRP A 102 15.13 -9.11 2.57
C TRP A 102 14.39 -8.77 1.27
N LEU A 103 14.57 -7.58 0.72
CA LEU A 103 13.96 -7.16 -0.54
C LEU A 103 14.45 -8.00 -1.73
N GLU A 104 15.74 -8.33 -1.79
CA GLU A 104 16.29 -9.26 -2.79
C GLU A 104 15.64 -10.65 -2.67
N SER A 105 15.50 -11.16 -1.45
CA SER A 105 14.85 -12.46 -1.21
C SER A 105 13.38 -12.49 -1.65
N LYS A 106 12.77 -11.32 -1.78
CA LYS A 106 11.39 -11.13 -2.26
C LYS A 106 11.31 -10.70 -3.73
N GLY A 107 12.44 -10.49 -4.40
CA GLY A 107 12.46 -9.99 -5.78
C GLY A 107 11.99 -8.53 -5.90
N LEU A 108 12.10 -7.73 -4.83
CA LEU A 108 11.57 -6.37 -4.76
C LEU A 108 12.65 -5.29 -4.74
N LEU A 109 13.94 -5.66 -4.63
CA LEU A 109 15.02 -4.68 -4.52
C LEU A 109 15.08 -3.74 -5.73
N GLU A 110 14.77 -4.23 -6.94
CA GLU A 110 14.78 -3.41 -8.16
C GLU A 110 13.75 -2.28 -8.16
N HIS A 111 12.73 -2.36 -7.30
CA HIS A 111 11.69 -1.35 -7.15
C HIS A 111 12.01 -0.27 -6.12
N VAL A 112 13.12 -0.42 -5.40
CA VAL A 112 13.71 0.66 -4.59
C VAL A 112 14.36 1.68 -5.52
N PRO A 113 14.17 3.00 -5.31
CA PRO A 113 14.89 4.04 -6.04
C PRO A 113 16.40 3.83 -5.98
N GLU A 114 17.12 4.05 -7.09
CA GLU A 114 18.56 3.76 -7.17
C GLU A 114 19.40 4.51 -6.12
N ASP A 115 18.99 5.72 -5.77
CA ASP A 115 19.61 6.56 -4.74
C ASP A 115 19.32 6.10 -3.31
N CYS A 116 18.40 5.15 -3.14
CA CYS A 116 18.00 4.55 -1.88
C CYS A 116 18.39 3.05 -1.76
N ARG A 117 19.01 2.47 -2.79
CA ARG A 117 19.48 1.08 -2.79
C ARG A 117 20.79 0.91 -2.02
#